data_AF-A0A7C4XKI8-F1
#
_entry.id   AF-A0A7C4XKI8-F1
#
_cell.length_a   1.000
_cell.length_b   1.000
_cell.length_c   1.000
_cell.angle_alpha   90.00
_cell.angle_beta   90.00
_cell.angle_gamma   90.00
#
_symmetry.space_group_name_H-M   'P 1'
#
loop_
_entity.id
_entity.type
_entity.pdbx_description
1 polymer ?
#
loop_
_entity_poly.entity_id
_entity_poly.type
_entity_poly.pdbx_seq_one_letter_code
_entity_poly.pdbx_strand_id
1 'polypeptide(L)'
;MEDMLGFVVGYWHHAAMYIGNGQMIEAWKDGVRIVPVDMVKKASEVGVYRVKTTDTVRINAINWAKTKVGLPYDYKWLTYIGGKEVEGSSYYCSELIWAAYLKAGGPDIDQNPGCTLRYGCSVAPQELADDADTYLVAQAK
;
A
#
# COMPACT_ATOMS: atom_id res chain seq x y z
N MET A 1 -11.26 16.32 8.65
CA MET A 1 -10.04 15.50 8.85
C MET A 1 -9.75 14.67 7.61
N GLU A 2 -10.77 14.10 6.96
CA GLU A 2 -10.65 13.48 5.62
C GLU A 2 -10.16 14.47 4.54
N ASP A 3 -10.64 15.71 4.51
CA ASP A 3 -10.22 16.70 3.49
C ASP A 3 -8.74 17.14 3.61
N MET A 4 -8.16 17.07 4.81
CA MET A 4 -6.75 17.39 5.03
C MET A 4 -5.84 16.20 4.66
N LEU A 5 -6.38 14.97 4.74
CA LEU A 5 -5.69 13.73 4.38
C LEU A 5 -5.73 13.47 2.87
N GLY A 6 -6.87 13.71 2.21
CA GLY A 6 -7.05 13.49 0.77
C GLY A 6 -6.07 14.25 -0.13
N PHE A 7 -5.57 15.40 0.33
CA PHE A 7 -4.54 16.16 -0.40
C PHE A 7 -3.20 15.41 -0.46
N VAL A 8 -2.87 14.63 0.58
CA VAL A 8 -1.59 13.93 0.77
C VAL A 8 -1.66 12.46 0.33
N VAL A 9 -2.85 11.84 0.29
CA VAL A 9 -2.99 10.43 -0.11
C VAL A 9 -3.64 10.22 -1.49
N GLY A 10 -4.33 11.23 -2.02
CA GLY A 10 -5.08 11.18 -3.29
C GLY A 10 -6.54 10.71 -3.14
N TYR A 11 -7.14 10.18 -4.21
CA TYR A 11 -8.53 9.67 -4.22
C TYR A 11 -8.65 8.38 -3.40
N TRP A 12 -7.65 7.50 -3.51
CA TRP A 12 -7.52 6.32 -2.68
C TRP A 12 -6.83 6.67 -1.35
N HIS A 13 -7.48 6.39 -0.23
CA HIS A 13 -6.98 6.79 1.09
C HIS A 13 -6.26 5.67 1.86
N HIS A 14 -6.42 4.42 1.43
CA HIS A 14 -5.86 3.24 2.08
C HIS A 14 -5.56 2.17 1.04
N ALA A 15 -4.58 1.32 1.33
CA ALA A 15 -4.23 0.19 0.50
C ALA A 15 -4.01 -1.07 1.35
N ALA A 16 -4.44 -2.22 0.80
CA ALA A 16 -4.21 -3.54 1.35
C ALA A 16 -3.84 -4.50 0.22
N MET A 17 -3.08 -5.55 0.52
CA MET A 17 -2.67 -6.56 -0.46
C MET A 17 -3.47 -7.85 -0.25
N TYR A 18 -4.16 -8.33 -1.29
CA TYR A 18 -4.80 -9.65 -1.26
C TYR A 18 -3.74 -10.76 -1.20
N ILE A 19 -3.89 -11.69 -0.25
CA ILE A 19 -2.90 -12.75 0.00
C ILE A 19 -3.44 -14.17 -0.24
N GLY A 20 -4.61 -14.30 -0.86
CA GLY A 20 -5.30 -15.57 -1.07
C GLY A 20 -6.31 -15.91 0.04
N ASN A 21 -7.11 -16.97 -0.19
CA ASN A 21 -8.04 -17.55 0.79
C ASN A 21 -8.98 -16.55 1.49
N GLY A 22 -9.44 -15.51 0.78
CA GLY A 22 -10.31 -14.49 1.35
C GLY A 22 -9.64 -13.63 2.43
N GLN A 23 -8.29 -13.54 2.40
CA GLN A 23 -7.51 -12.72 3.32
C GLN A 23 -6.74 -11.63 2.58
N MET A 24 -6.48 -10.54 3.30
CA MET A 24 -5.59 -9.46 2.87
C MET A 24 -4.65 -9.08 4.02
N ILE A 25 -3.50 -8.52 3.68
CA ILE A 25 -2.57 -7.92 4.62
C ILE A 25 -2.60 -6.40 4.45
N GLU A 26 -2.64 -5.68 5.57
CA GLU A 26 -2.63 -4.22 5.62
C GLU A 26 -1.75 -3.74 6.76
N ALA A 27 -1.24 -2.51 6.65
CA ALA A 27 -0.82 -1.72 7.80
C ALA A 27 -1.95 -0.74 8.16
N TRP A 28 -2.42 -0.79 9.41
CA TRP A 28 -3.44 0.13 9.92
C TRP A 28 -3.03 0.64 11.30
N LYS A 29 -3.86 1.45 11.97
CA LYS A 29 -3.57 2.09 13.27
C LYS A 29 -2.97 1.17 14.34
N ASP A 30 -3.32 -0.12 14.32
CA ASP A 30 -2.87 -1.13 15.29
C ASP A 30 -1.68 -1.98 14.79
N GLY A 31 -1.04 -1.58 13.69
CA GLY A 31 0.09 -2.27 13.08
C GLY A 31 -0.23 -3.07 11.81
N VAL A 32 0.78 -3.80 11.32
CA VAL A 32 0.68 -4.71 10.19
C VAL A 32 -0.07 -5.98 10.60
N ARG A 33 -1.16 -6.29 9.91
CA ARG A 33 -2.06 -7.39 10.26
C ARG A 33 -2.66 -8.08 9.04
N ILE A 34 -3.03 -9.34 9.23
CA ILE A 34 -3.83 -10.09 8.26
C ILE A 34 -5.30 -9.98 8.69
N VAL A 35 -6.16 -9.60 7.75
CA VAL A 35 -7.60 -9.41 7.97
C VAL A 35 -8.42 -10.09 6.86
N PRO A 36 -9.69 -10.42 7.11
CA PRO A 36 -10.58 -10.92 6.05
C PRO A 36 -10.82 -9.86 4.97
N VAL A 37 -10.92 -10.28 3.71
CA VAL A 37 -11.25 -9.36 2.59
C VAL A 37 -12.59 -8.68 2.77
N ASP A 38 -13.52 -9.28 3.52
CA ASP A 38 -14.83 -8.67 3.81
C ASP A 38 -14.74 -7.33 4.55
N MET A 39 -13.59 -7.00 5.16
CA MET A 39 -13.40 -5.67 5.75
C MET A 39 -13.46 -4.54 4.72
N VAL A 40 -13.26 -4.80 3.43
CA VAL A 40 -13.41 -3.79 2.37
C VAL A 40 -14.85 -3.22 2.31
N LYS A 41 -15.85 -3.97 2.78
CA LYS A 41 -17.25 -3.51 2.87
C LYS A 41 -17.47 -2.34 3.84
N LYS A 42 -16.46 -2.00 4.64
CA LYS A 42 -16.48 -0.82 5.52
C LYS A 42 -16.05 0.46 4.81
N ALA A 43 -15.45 0.35 3.63
CA ALA A 43 -15.11 1.50 2.80
C ALA A 43 -16.32 1.93 1.97
N SER A 44 -16.42 3.22 1.68
CA SER A 44 -17.42 3.79 0.76
C SER A 44 -17.14 3.46 -0.71
N GLU A 45 -15.92 3.04 -1.01
CA GLU A 45 -15.48 2.64 -2.33
C GLU A 45 -14.23 1.78 -2.25
N VAL A 46 -14.11 0.81 -3.17
CA VAL A 46 -13.01 -0.15 -3.25
C VAL A 46 -12.60 -0.34 -4.70
N GLY A 47 -11.31 -0.12 -4.99
CA GLY A 47 -10.68 -0.51 -6.25
C GLY A 47 -9.75 -1.71 -6.04
N VAL A 48 -9.85 -2.73 -6.89
CA VAL A 48 -8.94 -3.88 -6.91
C VAL A 48 -7.98 -3.69 -8.06
N TYR A 49 -6.71 -3.50 -7.75
CA TYR A 49 -5.64 -3.34 -8.73
C TYR A 49 -4.74 -4.57 -8.77
N ARG A 50 -4.14 -4.84 -9.92
CA ARG A 50 -3.14 -5.91 -10.10
C ARG A 50 -1.86 -5.32 -10.66
N VAL A 51 -0.73 -5.72 -10.08
CA VAL A 51 0.61 -5.37 -10.57
C VAL A 51 0.97 -6.22 -11.80
N LYS A 52 1.49 -5.59 -12.86
CA LYS A 52 1.95 -6.17 -14.13
C LYS A 52 3.31 -6.84 -13.96
N THR A 53 3.32 -7.98 -13.29
CA THR A 53 4.55 -8.77 -13.07
C THR A 53 4.25 -10.28 -13.16
N THR A 54 5.21 -11.13 -12.82
CA THR A 54 5.03 -12.59 -12.80
C THR A 54 4.33 -13.05 -11.52
N ASP A 55 3.71 -14.23 -11.54
CA ASP A 55 3.10 -14.81 -10.33
C ASP A 55 4.15 -15.07 -9.23
N THR A 56 5.37 -15.45 -9.61
CA THR A 56 6.48 -15.61 -8.68
C THR A 56 6.77 -14.32 -7.91
N VAL A 57 6.83 -13.18 -8.59
CA VAL A 57 7.06 -11.88 -7.93
C VAL A 57 5.88 -11.55 -7.00
N ARG A 58 4.63 -11.76 -7.43
CA ARG A 58 3.46 -11.51 -6.58
C ARG A 58 3.48 -12.39 -5.32
N ILE A 59 3.81 -13.67 -5.46
CA ILE A 59 3.93 -14.61 -4.32
C ILE A 59 5.07 -14.19 -3.38
N ASN A 60 6.21 -13.78 -3.93
CA ASN A 60 7.33 -13.30 -3.12
C ASN A 60 6.99 -12.01 -2.37
N ALA A 61 6.26 -11.09 -2.99
CA ALA A 61 5.78 -9.87 -2.33
C ALA A 61 4.84 -10.21 -1.16
N ILE A 62 3.88 -11.13 -1.38
CA ILE A 62 3.00 -11.64 -0.32
C ILE A 62 3.81 -12.26 0.83
N ASN A 63 4.78 -13.12 0.51
CA ASN A 63 5.60 -13.79 1.50
C ASN A 63 6.43 -12.80 2.31
N TRP A 64 7.04 -11.81 1.66
CA TRP A 64 7.78 -10.76 2.34
C TRP A 64 6.86 -9.94 3.26
N ALA A 65 5.70 -9.50 2.76
CA ALA A 65 4.75 -8.71 3.55
C ALA A 65 4.27 -9.48 4.80
N LYS A 66 4.05 -10.79 4.70
CA LYS A 66 3.71 -11.65 5.84
C LYS A 66 4.78 -11.65 6.94
N THR A 67 6.06 -11.48 6.61
CA THR A 67 7.13 -11.38 7.62
C THR A 67 7.05 -10.11 8.46
N LYS A 68 6.26 -9.12 8.02
CA LYS A 68 6.10 -7.82 8.69
C LYS A 68 4.91 -7.78 9.63
N VAL A 69 4.06 -8.82 9.65
CA VAL A 69 2.92 -8.91 10.57
C VAL A 69 3.38 -8.73 12.02
N GLY A 70 2.70 -7.84 12.74
CA GLY A 70 3.04 -7.46 14.11
C GLY A 70 3.92 -6.22 14.25
N LEU A 71 4.50 -5.71 13.15
CA LEU A 71 5.20 -4.41 13.20
C LEU A 71 4.21 -3.25 13.38
N PRO A 72 4.59 -2.18 14.09
CA PRO A 72 3.73 -1.03 14.34
C PRO A 72 3.40 -0.24 13.06
N TYR A 73 2.33 0.55 13.15
CA TYR A 73 1.99 1.51 12.11
C TYR A 73 3.00 2.64 12.09
N ASP A 74 3.49 2.99 10.91
CA ASP A 74 4.32 4.16 10.77
C ASP A 74 3.45 5.42 10.69
N TYR A 75 3.68 6.40 11.56
CA TYR A 75 3.01 7.70 11.53
C TYR A 75 3.90 8.79 10.93
N LYS A 76 5.15 8.49 10.55
CA LYS A 76 6.09 9.44 9.94
C LYS A 76 5.61 9.96 8.59
N TRP A 77 4.73 9.24 7.88
CA TRP A 77 4.11 9.76 6.65
C TRP A 77 3.27 11.04 6.89
N LEU A 78 2.86 11.33 8.13
CA LEU A 78 2.24 12.61 8.49
C LEU A 78 3.24 13.78 8.49
N THR A 79 4.54 13.49 8.42
CA THR A 79 5.59 14.49 8.31
C THR A 79 5.97 14.64 6.83
N TYR A 80 5.84 15.84 6.28
CA TYR A 80 6.05 16.14 4.85
C TYR A 80 7.44 15.75 4.30
N ILE A 81 8.42 15.54 5.18
CA ILE A 81 9.78 15.12 4.84
C ILE A 81 9.85 13.63 4.46
N GLY A 82 8.81 12.84 4.70
CA GLY A 82 8.72 11.44 4.29
C GLY A 82 9.84 10.53 4.85
N GLY A 83 9.53 9.24 4.92
CA GLY A 83 10.37 8.27 5.61
C GLY A 83 10.06 6.86 5.15
N LYS A 84 9.69 6.69 3.87
CA LYS A 84 9.43 5.37 3.32
C LYS A 84 10.72 4.54 3.37
N GLU A 85 10.63 3.36 3.94
CA GLU A 85 11.74 2.46 4.17
C GLU A 85 11.38 1.08 3.61
N VAL A 86 12.23 0.54 2.74
CA VAL A 86 12.02 -0.81 2.21
C VAL A 86 12.13 -1.85 3.32
N GLU A 87 13.03 -1.65 4.29
CA GLU A 87 13.21 -2.52 5.45
C GLU A 87 13.07 -1.69 6.74
N GLY A 88 11.89 -1.10 6.93
CA GLY A 88 11.53 -0.35 8.12
C GLY A 88 11.16 -1.24 9.32
N SER A 89 11.18 -0.62 10.51
CA SER A 89 10.67 -1.20 11.76
C SER A 89 9.19 -0.90 12.03
N SER A 90 8.58 -0.11 11.15
CA SER A 90 7.17 0.27 11.09
C SER A 90 6.77 0.42 9.62
N TYR A 91 5.49 0.28 9.30
CA TYR A 91 4.99 0.54 7.94
C TYR A 91 3.66 1.28 7.96
N TYR A 92 3.43 2.17 6.99
CA TYR A 92 2.09 2.63 6.64
C TYR A 92 1.54 1.85 5.43
N CYS A 93 0.26 2.08 5.12
CA CYS A 93 -0.54 1.19 4.28
C CYS A 93 0.06 0.93 2.88
N SER A 94 0.33 1.99 2.12
CA SER A 94 0.88 1.92 0.77
C SER A 94 2.37 1.59 0.76
N GLU A 95 3.13 2.05 1.75
CA GLU A 95 4.55 1.71 1.91
C GLU A 95 4.78 0.21 2.06
N LEU A 96 3.98 -0.47 2.89
CA LEU A 96 4.08 -1.92 3.07
C LEU A 96 4.01 -2.66 1.71
N ILE A 97 3.10 -2.21 0.85
CA ILE A 97 2.82 -2.84 -0.45
C ILE A 97 3.95 -2.52 -1.44
N TRP A 98 4.33 -1.25 -1.53
CA TRP A 98 5.46 -0.79 -2.34
C TRP A 98 6.76 -1.52 -1.97
N ALA A 99 7.10 -1.54 -0.69
CA ALA A 99 8.29 -2.22 -0.17
C ALA A 99 8.25 -3.73 -0.48
N ALA A 100 7.09 -4.37 -0.35
CA ALA A 100 6.93 -5.79 -0.68
C ALA A 100 7.25 -6.11 -2.14
N TYR A 101 6.75 -5.29 -3.08
CA TYR A 101 7.03 -5.49 -4.50
C TYR A 101 8.50 -5.19 -4.85
N LEU A 102 9.09 -4.13 -4.29
CA LEU A 102 10.53 -3.87 -4.47
C LEU A 102 11.39 -5.03 -3.95
N LYS A 103 11.09 -5.55 -2.75
CA LYS A 103 11.84 -6.68 -2.17
C LYS A 103 11.67 -7.97 -2.92
N ALA A 104 10.53 -8.16 -3.59
CA ALA A 104 10.27 -9.31 -4.44
C ALA A 104 11.00 -9.26 -5.79
N GLY A 105 11.73 -8.18 -6.10
CA GLY A 105 12.30 -7.93 -7.42
C GLY A 105 11.24 -7.55 -8.46
N GLY A 106 10.11 -7.01 -8.01
CA GLY A 106 9.05 -6.47 -8.84
C GLY A 106 9.31 -5.03 -9.28
N PRO A 107 8.36 -4.45 -10.04
CA PRO A 107 8.43 -3.05 -10.43
C PRO A 107 8.36 -2.11 -9.21
N ASP A 108 8.96 -0.94 -9.36
CA ASP A 108 8.79 0.18 -8.43
C ASP A 108 7.42 0.82 -8.70
N ILE A 109 6.39 0.39 -7.95
CA ILE A 109 5.01 0.86 -8.10
C ILE A 109 4.74 2.19 -7.39
N ASP A 110 5.77 3.03 -7.28
CA ASP A 110 5.68 4.41 -6.83
C ASP A 110 5.71 5.33 -8.06
N GLN A 111 4.53 5.79 -8.49
CA GLN A 111 4.37 6.57 -9.72
C GLN A 111 5.17 7.88 -9.72
N ASN A 112 5.49 8.48 -8.57
CA ASN A 112 6.34 9.66 -8.52
C ASN A 112 7.49 9.43 -7.52
N PRO A 113 8.50 8.63 -7.90
CA PRO A 113 9.54 8.25 -6.98
C PRO A 113 10.34 9.48 -6.54
N GLY A 114 10.46 9.67 -5.23
CA GLY A 114 11.19 10.78 -4.62
C GLY A 114 10.32 11.68 -3.76
N CYS A 115 10.72 12.94 -3.62
CA CYS A 115 9.97 13.94 -2.84
C CYS A 115 9.14 14.82 -3.77
N THR A 116 7.82 14.74 -3.68
CA THR A 116 6.91 15.61 -4.44
C THR A 116 6.19 16.60 -3.53
N LEU A 117 5.74 17.72 -4.09
CA LEU A 117 4.96 18.69 -3.33
C LEU A 117 3.62 18.13 -2.84
N ARG A 118 3.09 17.10 -3.52
CA ARG A 118 1.80 16.50 -3.20
C ARG A 118 1.90 15.39 -2.16
N TYR A 119 2.88 14.50 -2.31
CA TYR A 119 3.01 13.27 -1.54
C TYR A 119 4.18 13.30 -0.54
N GLY A 120 4.92 14.41 -0.46
CA GLY A 120 6.16 14.46 0.33
C GLY A 120 7.17 13.44 -0.21
N CYS A 121 8.01 12.90 0.67
CA CYS A 121 8.91 11.79 0.33
C CYS A 121 8.32 10.42 0.73
N SER A 122 7.01 10.27 0.58
CA SER A 122 6.24 9.05 0.86
C SER A 122 5.68 8.47 -0.43
N VAL A 123 5.15 7.24 -0.36
CA VAL A 123 4.40 6.61 -1.46
C VAL A 123 2.91 6.61 -1.10
N ALA A 124 2.08 7.38 -1.78
CA ALA A 124 0.66 7.46 -1.49
C ALA A 124 -0.12 6.25 -2.04
N PRO A 125 -1.26 5.85 -1.44
CA PRO A 125 -2.12 4.81 -2.01
C PRO A 125 -2.58 5.13 -3.44
N GLN A 126 -2.78 6.42 -3.75
CA GLN A 126 -3.08 6.86 -5.11
C GLN A 126 -1.95 6.55 -6.09
N GLU A 127 -0.69 6.67 -5.67
CA GLU A 127 0.45 6.40 -6.55
C GLU A 127 0.50 4.94 -6.96
N LEU A 128 0.15 4.01 -6.06
CA LEU A 128 0.02 2.60 -6.41
C LEU A 128 -1.03 2.36 -7.51
N ALA A 129 -2.13 3.13 -7.50
CA ALA A 129 -3.23 2.97 -8.44
C ALA A 129 -2.98 3.66 -9.80
N ASP A 130 -2.25 4.78 -9.77
CA ASP A 130 -1.89 5.55 -10.96
C ASP A 130 -0.67 4.97 -11.69
N ASP A 131 0.13 4.14 -11.00
CA ASP A 131 1.35 3.56 -11.54
C ASP A 131 1.12 2.74 -12.81
N ALA A 132 1.96 2.97 -13.83
CA ALA A 132 1.87 2.30 -15.12
C ALA A 132 2.07 0.77 -15.04
N ASP A 133 2.72 0.26 -13.99
CA ASP A 133 2.85 -1.17 -13.70
C ASP A 133 1.69 -1.73 -12.90
N THR A 134 0.61 -0.98 -12.69
CA THR A 134 -0.66 -1.52 -12.18
C THR A 134 -1.80 -1.36 -13.19
N TYR A 135 -2.88 -2.10 -12.96
CA TYR A 135 -4.12 -1.95 -13.70
C TYR A 135 -5.32 -2.33 -12.84
N LEU A 136 -6.41 -1.61 -13.04
CA LEU A 136 -7.68 -1.88 -12.38
C LEU A 136 -8.27 -3.20 -12.88
N VAL A 137 -8.72 -4.04 -11.94
CA VAL A 137 -9.37 -5.32 -12.18
C VAL A 137 -10.87 -5.24 -11.88
N ALA A 138 -11.24 -4.56 -10.80
CA ALA A 138 -12.64 -4.37 -10.39
C ALA A 138 -12.78 -3.12 -9.52
N GLN A 139 -13.97 -2.54 -9.49
CA GLN A 139 -14.30 -1.39 -8.64
C GLN A 139 -15.73 -1.52 -8.14
N ALA A 140 -15.98 -1.16 -6.89
CA ALA A 140 -17.29 -1.17 -6.27
C ALA A 140 -17.44 0.02 -5.31
N LYS A 141 -18.66 0.55 -5.20
CA LYS A 141 -19.10 1.57 -4.25
C LYS A 141 -20.12 0.96 -3.30
#